data_AF-A0A5B0FC05-F1
#
_entry.id   AF-A0A5B0FC05-F1
#
_cell.length_a   1.000
_cell.length_b   1.000
_cell.length_c   1.000
_cell.angle_alpha   90.00
_cell.angle_beta   90.00
_cell.angle_gamma   90.00
#
_symmetry.space_group_name_H-M   'P 1'
#
loop_
_entity.id
_entity.type
_entity.pdbx_description
1 polymer ?
#
loop_
_entity_poly.entity_id
_entity_poly.type
_entity_poly.pdbx_seq_one_letter_code
_entity_poly.pdbx_strand_id
1 'polypeptide(L)'
;MAAVDLTKEDVCPPALRSHPYLSNGLNALKTRFEEMLAAEGFALSALQEATVLFNFEDGSDDYCCECHARLVSVTGRQYVAAVNYLGKSIVPQFGAFQ
;
A
#
# COMPACT_ATOMS: atom_id res chain seq x y z
N MET A 1 -7.44 9.82 4.07
CA MET A 1 -6.25 8.99 3.75
C MET A 1 -6.27 7.73 4.60
N ALA A 2 -5.93 6.57 4.02
CA ALA A 2 -5.75 5.31 4.75
C ALA A 2 -4.41 4.67 4.39
N ALA A 3 -3.65 4.22 5.39
CA ALA A 3 -2.35 3.58 5.21
C ALA A 3 -2.43 2.08 5.51
N VAL A 4 -1.87 1.27 4.63
CA VAL A 4 -1.79 -0.18 4.74
C VAL A 4 -0.32 -0.58 4.73
N ASP A 5 0.13 -1.27 5.77
CA ASP A 5 1.47 -1.83 5.84
C ASP A 5 1.41 -3.34 5.59
N LEU A 6 1.88 -3.76 4.42
CA LEU A 6 1.87 -5.15 3.97
C LEU A 6 2.87 -6.02 4.75
N THR A 7 3.77 -5.43 5.56
CA THR A 7 4.67 -6.18 6.43
C THR A 7 3.98 -6.71 7.70
N LYS A 8 2.81 -6.16 8.05
CA LYS A 8 2.09 -6.52 9.28
C LYS A 8 1.24 -7.76 9.09
N GLU A 9 1.00 -8.48 10.18
CA GLU A 9 0.08 -9.62 10.21
C GLU A 9 -1.36 -9.17 9.92
N ASP A 10 -1.82 -8.13 10.61
CA ASP A 10 -3.08 -7.45 10.32
C ASP A 10 -2.82 -6.23 9.42
N VAL A 11 -3.20 -6.38 8.15
CA VAL A 11 -3.06 -5.33 7.13
C VAL A 11 -4.26 -4.39 7.06
N CYS A 12 -5.36 -4.68 7.78
CA CYS A 12 -6.58 -3.88 7.71
C CYS A 12 -6.58 -2.82 8.81
N PRO A 13 -6.25 -1.55 8.51
CA PRO A 13 -6.26 -0.50 9.53
C PRO A 13 -7.67 -0.33 10.10
N PRO A 14 -7.81 0.05 11.39
CA PRO A 14 -9.11 0.18 12.06
C PRO A 14 -10.13 1.03 11.29
N ALA A 15 -9.66 2.09 10.62
CA ALA A 15 -10.48 2.98 9.80
C ALA A 15 -11.18 2.28 8.61
N LEU A 16 -10.64 1.16 8.11
CA LEU A 16 -11.19 0.41 6.99
C LEU A 16 -12.00 -0.83 7.43
N ARG A 17 -11.98 -1.18 8.72
CA ARG A 17 -12.69 -2.37 9.25
C ARG A 17 -14.21 -2.26 9.19
N SER A 18 -14.76 -1.05 9.09
CA SER A 18 -16.18 -0.82 8.88
C SER A 18 -16.69 -1.33 7.53
N HIS A 19 -15.79 -1.62 6.57
CA HIS A 19 -16.14 -2.11 5.25
C HIS A 19 -15.82 -3.61 5.12
N PRO A 20 -16.84 -4.49 5.08
CA PRO A 20 -16.66 -5.94 5.21
C PRO A 20 -15.87 -6.59 4.07
N TYR A 21 -15.79 -5.94 2.91
CA TYR A 21 -15.06 -6.47 1.75
C TYR A 21 -13.61 -5.99 1.67
N LEU A 22 -13.25 -4.91 2.36
CA LEU A 22 -11.90 -4.34 2.28
C LEU A 22 -10.88 -5.22 2.98
N SER A 23 -11.23 -5.85 4.11
CA SER A 23 -10.31 -6.76 4.82
C SER A 23 -9.85 -7.92 3.92
N ASN A 24 -10.78 -8.56 3.22
CA ASN A 24 -10.48 -9.65 2.28
C ASN A 24 -9.62 -9.16 1.10
N GLY A 25 -9.93 -7.97 0.56
CA GLY A 25 -9.15 -7.35 -0.51
C GLY A 25 -7.70 -7.05 -0.08
N LEU A 26 -7.51 -6.49 1.12
CA LEU A 26 -6.18 -6.19 1.65
C LEU A 26 -5.37 -7.45 1.96
N ASN A 27 -6.02 -8.50 2.49
CA ASN A 27 -5.36 -9.79 2.68
C ASN A 27 -4.93 -10.41 1.33
N ALA A 28 -5.80 -10.37 0.31
CA ALA A 28 -5.45 -10.84 -1.03
C ALA A 28 -4.29 -10.03 -1.64
N LEU A 29 -4.29 -8.71 -1.44
CA LEU A 29 -3.18 -7.84 -1.86
C LEU A 29 -1.86 -8.24 -1.20
N LYS A 30 -1.86 -8.48 0.12
CA LYS A 30 -0.69 -8.96 0.84
C LYS A 30 -0.19 -10.30 0.30
N THR A 31 -1.08 -11.28 0.14
CA THR A 31 -0.70 -12.60 -0.40
C THR A 31 -0.05 -12.47 -1.77
N ARG A 32 -0.64 -11.67 -2.68
CA ARG A 32 -0.04 -11.46 -4.01
C ARG A 32 1.30 -10.76 -3.95
N PHE A 33 1.48 -9.81 -3.05
CA PHE A 33 2.76 -9.15 -2.85
C PHE A 33 3.85 -10.12 -2.36
N GLU A 34 3.53 -10.99 -1.40
CA GLU A 34 4.46 -12.02 -0.90
C GLU A 34 4.86 -13.00 -2.01
N GLU A 35 3.92 -13.43 -2.84
CA GLU A 35 4.21 -14.29 -4.00
C GLU A 35 5.11 -13.61 -5.02
N MET A 36 4.89 -12.32 -5.30
CA MET A 36 5.74 -11.54 -6.20
C MET A 36 7.17 -11.42 -5.64
N LEU A 37 7.32 -11.13 -4.34
CA LEU A 37 8.63 -11.09 -3.69
C LEU A 37 9.33 -12.44 -3.79
N ALA A 38 8.62 -13.54 -3.50
CA ALA A 38 9.18 -14.89 -3.53
C ALA A 38 9.62 -15.27 -4.95
N ALA A 39 8.87 -14.90 -5.98
CA ALA A 39 9.24 -15.12 -7.38
C ALA A 39 10.54 -14.40 -7.77
N GLU A 40 10.81 -13.24 -7.17
CA GLU A 40 12.04 -12.47 -7.34
C GLU A 40 13.17 -12.91 -6.37
N GLY A 41 12.95 -13.95 -5.56
CA GLY A 41 13.94 -14.49 -4.61
C GLY A 41 14.05 -13.72 -3.29
N PHE A 42 13.06 -12.88 -2.97
CA PHE A 42 12.99 -12.10 -1.74
C PHE A 42 11.92 -12.63 -0.78
N ALA A 43 12.13 -12.38 0.51
CA ALA A 43 11.12 -12.60 1.54
C ALA A 43 10.62 -11.25 2.08
N LEU A 44 9.44 -11.25 2.70
CA LEU A 44 8.88 -10.05 3.35
C LEU A 44 9.85 -9.46 4.41
N SER A 45 10.62 -10.31 5.09
CA SER A 45 11.65 -9.92 6.07
C SER A 45 12.85 -9.16 5.49
N ALA A 46 13.00 -9.13 4.16
CA ALA A 46 13.99 -8.30 3.48
C ALA A 46 13.55 -6.82 3.40
N LEU A 47 12.32 -6.52 3.78
CA LEU A 47 11.74 -5.19 3.80
C LEU A 47 11.64 -4.68 5.24
N GLN A 48 12.04 -3.43 5.42
CA GLN A 48 11.74 -2.65 6.61
C GLN A 48 10.31 -2.10 6.57
N GLU A 49 9.82 -1.76 5.37
CA GLU A 49 8.51 -1.15 5.15
C GLU A 49 7.96 -1.54 3.78
N ALA A 50 6.65 -1.80 3.74
CA ALA A 50 5.90 -1.99 2.50
C ALA A 50 4.53 -1.31 2.64
N THR A 51 4.49 0.00 2.43
CA THR A 51 3.31 0.82 2.69
C THR A 51 2.58 1.17 1.40
N VAL A 52 1.26 1.01 1.43
CA VAL A 52 0.33 1.51 0.42
C VAL A 52 -0.58 2.56 1.07
N LEU A 53 -0.54 3.78 0.56
CA LEU A 53 -1.39 4.88 0.99
C LEU A 53 -2.51 5.10 -0.02
N PHE A 54 -3.74 5.18 0.48
CA PHE A 54 -4.92 5.54 -0.29
C PHE A 54 -5.33 6.97 0.08
N ASN A 55 -5.19 7.87 -0.89
CA ASN A 55 -5.69 9.23 -0.80
C ASN A 55 -7.03 9.30 -1.52
N PHE A 56 -8.08 9.57 -0.77
CA PHE A 56 -9.42 9.79 -1.30
C PHE A 56 -9.55 11.30 -1.53
N GLU A 57 -9.91 11.72 -2.73
CA GLU A 57 -10.29 13.12 -2.94
C GLU A 57 -11.59 13.43 -2.19
N ASP A 58 -11.71 14.63 -1.63
CA ASP A 58 -12.96 15.11 -1.02
C ASP A 58 -13.98 15.42 -2.13
N GLY A 59 -14.61 14.38 -2.67
CA GLY A 59 -15.60 14.44 -3.74
C GLY A 59 -16.38 13.13 -3.79
N SER A 60 -17.67 13.20 -4.15
CA SER A 60 -18.71 12.20 -3.87
C SER A 60 -18.57 10.82 -4.55
N ASP A 61 -17.41 10.46 -5.09
CA ASP A 61 -17.18 9.17 -5.72
C ASP A 61 -16.19 8.34 -4.89
N ASP A 62 -16.73 7.30 -4.24
CA ASP A 62 -16.01 6.34 -3.41
C ASP A 62 -14.90 5.57 -4.18
N TYR A 63 -14.78 5.77 -5.50
CA TYR A 63 -13.84 5.11 -6.40
C TYR A 63 -12.64 6.00 -6.81
N CYS A 64 -12.63 7.28 -6.45
CA CYS A 64 -11.55 8.21 -6.80
C CYS A 64 -10.44 8.21 -5.74
N CYS A 65 -9.68 7.11 -5.66
CA CYS A 65 -8.48 7.07 -4.83
C CYS A 65 -7.19 7.13 -5.65
N GLU A 66 -6.25 7.97 -5.20
CA GLU A 66 -4.86 7.84 -5.58
C GLU A 66 -4.20 6.79 -4.68
N CYS A 67 -3.42 5.92 -5.29
CA CYS A 67 -2.66 4.88 -4.62
C CYS A 67 -1.17 5.21 -4.69
N HIS A 68 -0.54 5.35 -3.53
CA HIS A 68 0.88 5.63 -3.39
C HIS A 68 1.54 4.44 -2.70
N ALA A 69 2.58 3.86 -3.28
CA ALA A 69 3.30 2.72 -2.74
C ALA A 69 4.74 3.11 -2.38
N ARG A 70 5.21 2.67 -1.21
CA ARG A 70 6.58 2.84 -0.73
C ARG A 70 7.12 1.52 -0.21
N LEU A 71 8.27 1.14 -0.73
CA LEU A 71 9.04 -0.01 -0.27
C LEU A 71 10.37 0.48 0.28
N VAL A 72 10.74 0.01 1.47
CA VAL A 72 12.05 0.27 2.06
C VAL A 72 12.70 -1.06 2.37
N SER A 73 13.87 -1.33 1.79
CA SER A 73 14.65 -2.52 2.12
C SER A 73 15.32 -2.38 3.48
N VAL A 74 15.68 -3.50 4.11
CA VAL A 74 16.51 -3.50 5.33
C VAL A 74 17.89 -2.85 5.14
N THR A 75 18.35 -2.70 3.90
CA THR A 75 19.58 -1.98 3.55
C THR A 75 19.37 -0.47 3.37
N GLY A 76 18.14 0.02 3.58
CA GLY A 76 17.78 1.44 3.48
C GLY A 76 17.46 1.92 2.05
N ARG A 77 17.45 1.03 1.05
CA ARG A 77 17.08 1.40 -0.32
C ARG A 77 15.57 1.62 -0.40
N GLN A 78 15.16 2.71 -1.00
CA GLN A 78 13.76 3.12 -1.07
C GLN A 78 13.26 3.10 -2.51
N TYR A 79 12.02 2.66 -2.69
CA TYR A 79 11.30 2.72 -3.96
C TYR A 79 9.94 3.33 -3.70
N VAL A 80 9.53 4.27 -4.55
CA VAL A 80 8.23 4.93 -4.46
C VAL A 80 7.57 4.93 -5.84
N ALA A 81 6.27 4.68 -5.85
CA ALA A 81 5.45 4.74 -7.05
C ALA A 81 4.06 5.25 -6.66
N ALA A 82 3.36 5.88 -7.59
CA ALA A 82 1.99 6.30 -7.37
C ALA A 82 1.18 6.29 -8.65
N VAL A 83 -0.10 5.96 -8.52
CA VAL A 83 -1.07 5.95 -9.61
C VAL A 83 -2.38 6.60 -9.16
N ASN A 84 -3.05 7.28 -10.07
CA ASN A 84 -4.44 7.71 -9.82
C ASN A 84 -5.43 6.58 -10.11
N TYR A 85 -6.72 6.85 -9.90
CA TYR A 85 -7.81 5.89 -10.15
C TYR A 85 -7.93 5.40 -11.60
N LEU A 86 -7.32 6.11 -12.58
CA LEU A 86 -7.23 5.68 -13.98
C LEU A 86 -5.99 4.82 -14.26
N GLY A 87 -5.19 4.50 -13.24
CA GLY A 87 -3.91 3.78 -13.39
C GLY A 87 -2.80 4.62 -14.01
N LYS A 88 -2.98 5.94 -14.14
CA LYS A 88 -1.92 6.82 -14.66
C LYS A 88 -0.90 7.09 -13.57
N SER A 89 0.38 6.97 -13.90
CA SER A 89 1.46 7.35 -13.00
C SER A 89 1.35 8.82 -12.60
N ILE A 90 1.45 9.08 -11.31
CA ILE A 90 1.46 10.43 -10.71
C ILE A 90 2.68 10.58 -9.81
N VAL A 91 2.92 11.79 -9.30
CA VAL A 91 4.03 12.05 -8.38
C VAL A 91 3.70 11.40 -7.03
N PRO A 92 4.56 10.51 -6.49
CA PRO A 92 4.34 9.92 -5.18
C PRO A 92 4.39 10.97 -4.07
N GLN A 93 3.37 10.99 -3.22
CA GLN A 93 3.22 11.92 -2.12
C GLN A 93 3.44 11.21 -0.78
N PHE A 94 4.69 10.80 -0.54
CA PHE A 94 5.15 10.44 0.79
C PHE A 94 5.70 11.71 1.43
N GLY A 95 4.82 12.50 2.06
CA GLY A 95 5.23 13.69 2.78
C GLY A 95 6.33 13.35 3.79
N ALA A 96 7.33 14.23 3.90
CA ALA A 96 8.22 14.25 5.06
C ALA A 96 7.38 14.60 6.30
N PHE A 97 6.77 13.59 6.91
CA PHE A 97 6.05 13.75 8.17
C PHE A 97 7.05 13.52 9.29
N GLN A 98 7.61 14.62 9.81
CA GLN A 98 8.15 14.69 11.16
C GLN A 98 7.02 14.57 12.18
#